data_AF-A0A4V3JPT2-F1
#
_entry.id   AF-A0A4V3JPT2-F1
#
_cell.length_a   1.000
_cell.length_b   1.000
_cell.length_c   1.000
_cell.angle_alpha   90.00
_cell.angle_beta   90.00
_cell.angle_gamma   90.00
#
_symmetry.space_group_name_H-M   'P 1'
#
loop_
_entity.id
_entity.type
_entity.pdbx_description
1 polymer ?
#
loop_
_entity_poly.entity_id
_entity_poly.type
_entity_poly.pdbx_seq_one_letter_code
_entity_poly.pdbx_strand_id
1 'polypeptide(L)'
;MKFYLRLVFVFISFLFLTCNFHYFALANELRSQTENLDKISEDKIRFHLIRVEETPKSNLYNSPALEFELAKSKLFKLSRSSKLNLTYSTKTGNYDSGLSGLMFLLTLGVFPWFTESQSNVTFTLMDREDKKIIRDYTFPIQGRKIVSWLTIPFYIVLPIFSDSMDGGTNYDVSNVSLRLLVEAFEAELVKDCIEDPKLLETLRNKGNESFE
;
A
#
# COMPACT_ATOMS: atom_id res chain seq x y z
N MET A 1 -17.73 45.94 -8.75
CA MET A 1 -16.47 45.52 -8.09
C MET A 1 -16.69 44.51 -6.94
N LYS A 2 -17.55 44.79 -5.95
CA LYS A 2 -17.79 43.87 -4.80
C LYS A 2 -18.38 42.49 -5.16
N PHE A 3 -19.15 42.37 -6.24
CA PHE A 3 -19.75 41.11 -6.67
C PHE A 3 -18.73 40.14 -7.28
N TYR A 4 -17.87 40.65 -8.19
CA TYR A 4 -16.77 39.87 -8.77
C TYR A 4 -15.78 39.39 -7.71
N LEU A 5 -15.47 40.23 -6.71
CA LEU A 5 -14.58 39.85 -5.61
C LEU A 5 -15.18 38.72 -4.75
N ARG A 6 -16.50 38.73 -4.52
CA ARG A 6 -17.22 37.66 -3.80
C ARG A 6 -17.27 36.37 -4.62
N LEU A 7 -17.52 36.45 -5.93
CA LEU A 7 -17.48 35.31 -6.83
C LEU A 7 -16.10 34.66 -6.87
N VAL A 8 -15.03 35.47 -6.92
CA VAL A 8 -13.64 34.99 -6.84
C VAL A 8 -13.36 34.33 -5.50
N PHE A 9 -13.79 34.90 -4.38
CA PHE A 9 -13.61 34.27 -3.05
C PHE A 9 -14.38 32.97 -2.90
N VAL A 10 -15.62 32.91 -3.39
CA VAL A 10 -16.43 31.69 -3.42
C VAL A 10 -15.77 30.64 -4.31
N PHE A 11 -15.27 31.04 -5.48
CA PHE A 11 -14.56 30.17 -6.41
C PHE A 11 -13.25 29.62 -5.84
N ILE A 12 -12.46 30.46 -5.17
CA ILE A 12 -11.25 30.05 -4.44
C ILE A 12 -11.62 29.09 -3.30
N SER A 13 -12.71 29.35 -2.59
CA SER A 13 -13.19 28.45 -1.52
C SER A 13 -13.67 27.11 -2.08
N PHE A 14 -14.27 27.08 -3.28
CA PHE A 14 -14.65 25.85 -3.98
C PHE A 14 -13.46 25.07 -4.56
N LEU A 15 -12.37 25.75 -4.94
CA LEU A 15 -11.11 25.09 -5.30
C LEU A 15 -10.51 24.30 -4.12
N PHE A 16 -10.64 24.82 -2.89
CA PHE A 16 -10.23 24.12 -1.67
C PHE A 16 -11.18 23.00 -1.22
N LEU A 17 -12.40 22.93 -1.78
CA LEU A 17 -13.39 21.86 -1.51
C LEU A 17 -13.29 20.69 -2.50
N THR A 18 -12.23 20.62 -3.30
CA THR A 18 -12.00 19.51 -4.22
C THR A 18 -11.79 18.21 -3.44
N CYS A 19 -12.76 17.29 -3.53
CA CYS A 19 -12.62 15.96 -2.97
C CYS A 19 -11.72 15.12 -3.88
N ASN A 20 -10.70 14.54 -3.27
CA ASN A 20 -9.73 13.69 -3.92
C ASN A 20 -10.19 12.24 -3.79
N PHE A 21 -10.27 11.54 -4.92
CA PHE A 21 -10.63 10.14 -4.95
C PHE A 21 -9.40 9.30 -5.30
N HIS A 22 -9.05 8.34 -4.45
CA HIS A 22 -7.92 7.45 -4.71
C HIS A 22 -8.41 6.03 -5.01
N TYR A 23 -7.87 5.47 -6.08
CA TYR A 23 -8.05 4.07 -6.46
C TYR A 23 -6.68 3.40 -6.45
N PHE A 24 -6.58 2.25 -5.79
CA PHE A 24 -5.35 1.46 -5.75
C PHE A 24 -5.61 0.07 -6.32
N ALA A 25 -4.71 -0.39 -7.18
CA ALA A 25 -4.72 -1.74 -7.70
C ALA A 25 -3.32 -2.33 -7.60
N LEU A 26 -3.25 -3.59 -7.17
CA LEU A 26 -2.09 -4.43 -7.43
C LEU A 26 -2.16 -4.83 -8.92
N ALA A 27 -1.04 -4.71 -9.64
CA ALA A 27 -1.04 -5.07 -11.07
C ALA A 27 -1.28 -6.58 -11.29
N ASN A 28 -1.05 -7.39 -10.26
CA ASN A 28 -1.39 -8.80 -10.23
C ASN A 28 -2.59 -8.99 -9.30
N GLU A 29 -3.81 -9.09 -9.86
CA GLU A 29 -5.00 -9.46 -9.09
C GLU A 29 -4.80 -10.86 -8.47
N LEU A 30 -4.44 -10.92 -7.19
CA LEU A 30 -4.52 -12.16 -6.43
C LEU A 30 -5.94 -12.29 -5.88
N ARG A 31 -6.76 -13.07 -6.59
CA ARG A 31 -8.09 -13.47 -6.11
C ARG A 31 -7.92 -14.15 -4.75
N SER A 32 -8.61 -13.62 -3.74
CA SER A 32 -8.53 -14.00 -2.32
C SER A 32 -8.36 -15.51 -2.09
N GLN A 33 -7.16 -15.95 -1.72
CA GLN A 33 -6.94 -17.31 -1.20
C GLN A 33 -7.09 -17.35 0.32
N THR A 34 -8.09 -16.64 0.85
CA THR A 34 -8.36 -16.59 2.30
C THR A 34 -8.62 -17.98 2.88
N GLU A 35 -9.18 -18.92 2.09
CA GLU A 35 -9.41 -20.32 2.52
C GLU A 35 -8.12 -21.09 2.85
N ASN A 36 -6.98 -20.71 2.27
CA ASN A 36 -5.70 -21.39 2.50
C ASN A 36 -4.90 -20.78 3.66
N LEU A 37 -5.21 -19.54 4.04
CA LEU A 37 -4.57 -18.82 5.14
C LEU A 37 -4.81 -19.52 6.49
N ASP A 38 -6.03 -19.98 6.73
CA ASP A 38 -6.40 -20.64 7.98
C ASP A 38 -5.63 -21.95 8.20
N LYS A 39 -5.29 -22.68 7.12
CA LYS A 39 -4.52 -23.94 7.19
C LYS A 39 -3.08 -23.77 7.67
N ILE A 40 -2.48 -22.59 7.49
CA ILE A 40 -1.08 -22.32 7.85
C ILE A 40 -0.97 -21.46 9.12
N SER A 41 -2.06 -20.77 9.48
CA SER A 41 -2.11 -19.80 10.58
C SER A 41 -2.00 -20.38 12.00
N GLU A 42 -2.05 -21.71 12.18
CA GLU A 42 -1.98 -22.35 13.51
C GLU A 42 -0.73 -21.95 14.29
N ASP A 43 0.41 -21.77 13.61
CA ASP A 43 1.67 -21.29 14.19
C ASP A 43 2.21 -20.11 13.38
N LYS A 44 2.16 -18.91 13.99
CA LYS A 44 2.65 -17.67 13.38
C LYS A 44 4.15 -17.71 13.14
N ILE A 45 4.57 -17.35 11.93
CA ILE A 45 5.98 -17.20 11.57
C ILE A 45 6.55 -15.95 12.25
N ARG A 46 7.70 -16.09 12.92
CA ARG A 46 8.33 -14.99 13.64
C ARG A 46 9.46 -14.38 12.84
N PHE A 47 9.48 -13.06 12.71
CA PHE A 47 10.57 -12.35 12.04
C PHE A 47 10.89 -11.01 12.68
N HIS A 48 12.15 -10.61 12.50
CA HIS A 48 12.64 -9.28 12.78
C HIS A 48 12.41 -8.40 11.56
N LEU A 49 11.57 -7.38 11.71
CA LEU A 49 11.24 -6.45 10.64
C LEU A 49 12.34 -5.40 10.49
N ILE A 50 12.84 -5.22 9.27
CA ILE A 50 13.85 -4.22 8.93
C ILE A 50 13.32 -3.34 7.80
N ARG A 51 13.31 -2.04 8.04
CA ARG A 51 12.98 -1.03 7.04
C ARG A 51 14.25 -0.61 6.29
N VAL A 52 14.24 -0.67 4.96
CA VAL A 52 15.32 -0.13 4.13
C VAL A 52 14.89 1.19 3.50
N GLU A 53 15.57 2.27 3.87
CA GLU A 53 15.31 3.60 3.33
C GLU A 53 16.06 3.79 2.00
N GLU A 54 15.33 3.73 0.89
CA GLU A 54 15.92 3.91 -0.45
C GLU A 54 15.89 5.37 -0.95
N THR A 55 15.03 6.24 -0.41
CA THR A 55 14.89 7.62 -0.90
C THR A 55 14.60 8.63 0.22
N PRO A 56 15.02 9.90 0.09
CA PRO A 56 14.75 10.95 1.08
C PRO A 56 13.32 11.54 1.01
N LYS A 57 12.45 11.01 0.15
CA LYS A 57 11.06 11.47 0.01
C LYS A 57 10.12 10.58 0.82
N SER A 58 9.15 11.21 1.48
CA SER A 58 7.99 10.54 2.08
C SER A 58 7.39 9.53 1.10
N ASN A 59 7.20 8.29 1.55
CA ASN A 59 6.60 7.21 0.77
C ASN A 59 5.65 6.44 1.67
N LEU A 60 4.40 6.29 1.24
CA LEU A 60 3.38 5.53 1.96
C LEU A 60 3.87 4.15 2.41
N TYR A 61 4.51 3.40 1.50
CA TYR A 61 4.90 2.01 1.72
C TYR A 61 6.26 1.89 2.42
N ASN A 62 6.96 3.01 2.61
CA ASN A 62 8.13 3.08 3.46
C ASN A 62 7.79 3.92 4.70
N SER A 63 6.92 3.41 5.57
CA SER A 63 6.41 4.15 6.71
C SER A 63 6.10 3.24 7.91
N PRO A 64 6.02 3.79 9.14
CA PRO A 64 5.55 3.04 10.31
C PRO A 64 4.12 2.49 10.17
N ALA A 65 3.30 3.05 9.27
CA ALA A 65 1.96 2.55 9.01
C ALA A 65 1.98 1.16 8.37
N LEU A 66 2.96 0.87 7.50
CA LEU A 66 3.16 -0.48 6.98
C LEU A 66 3.55 -1.45 8.10
N GLU A 67 4.44 -1.04 9.00
CA GLU A 67 4.87 -1.86 10.14
C GLU A 67 3.67 -2.20 11.05
N PHE A 68 2.73 -1.26 11.21
CA PHE A 68 1.51 -1.46 11.97
C PHE A 68 0.54 -2.44 11.28
N GLU A 69 0.35 -2.34 9.97
CA GLU A 69 -0.47 -3.31 9.23
C GLU A 69 0.17 -4.71 9.24
N LEU A 70 1.49 -4.81 9.09
CA LEU A 70 2.23 -6.07 9.27
C LEU A 70 2.04 -6.63 10.70
N ALA A 71 2.09 -5.80 11.74
CA ALA A 71 1.89 -6.26 13.11
C ALA A 71 0.49 -6.87 13.36
N LYS A 72 -0.52 -6.50 12.57
CA LYS A 72 -1.88 -7.07 12.64
C LYS A 72 -2.03 -8.41 11.93
N SER A 73 -1.03 -8.83 11.17
CA SER A 73 -1.06 -10.06 10.40
C SER A 73 -1.52 -11.28 11.20
N LYS A 74 -2.30 -12.13 10.54
CA LYS A 74 -2.66 -13.44 11.08
C LYS A 74 -1.55 -14.47 10.88
N LEU A 75 -0.73 -14.32 9.84
CA LEU A 75 0.30 -15.28 9.45
C LEU A 75 1.60 -15.13 10.24
N PHE A 76 1.89 -13.92 10.72
CA PHE A 76 3.19 -13.64 11.33
C PHE A 76 3.17 -12.80 12.60
N LYS A 77 4.30 -12.85 13.31
CA LYS A 77 4.55 -12.14 14.56
C LYS A 77 5.91 -11.45 14.52
N LEU A 78 5.93 -10.17 14.82
CA LEU A 78 7.17 -9.40 14.92
C LEU A 78 7.96 -9.82 16.15
N SER A 79 9.24 -10.16 15.99
CA SER A 79 10.16 -10.58 17.04
C SER A 79 11.58 -10.10 16.75
N ARG A 80 12.14 -9.24 17.62
CA ARG A 80 13.51 -8.72 17.47
C ARG A 80 14.61 -9.78 17.63
N SER A 81 14.28 -10.85 18.35
CA SER A 81 15.18 -11.98 18.56
C SER A 81 15.07 -13.06 17.49
N SER A 82 14.22 -12.92 16.46
CA SER A 82 14.15 -13.94 15.40
C SER A 82 15.44 -13.96 14.57
N LYS A 83 15.85 -15.15 14.14
CA LYS A 83 16.91 -15.32 13.13
C LYS A 83 16.43 -15.03 11.69
N LEU A 84 15.14 -14.83 11.48
CA LEU A 84 14.60 -14.39 10.19
C LEU A 84 14.46 -12.88 10.17
N ASN A 85 15.01 -12.26 9.14
CA ASN A 85 14.76 -10.87 8.81
C ASN A 85 13.70 -10.81 7.71
N LEU A 86 12.65 -10.02 7.95
CA LEU A 86 11.78 -9.54 6.89
C LEU A 86 12.21 -8.10 6.60
N THR A 87 12.82 -7.90 5.45
CA THR A 87 13.21 -6.57 4.99
C THR A 87 12.19 -6.07 3.99
N TYR A 88 11.86 -4.79 4.03
CA TYR A 88 11.06 -4.17 2.97
C TYR A 88 11.71 -2.92 2.42
N SER A 89 11.60 -2.75 1.10
CA SER A 89 12.07 -1.57 0.39
C SER A 89 11.02 -1.09 -0.61
N THR A 90 11.10 0.17 -1.01
CA THR A 90 10.11 0.75 -1.92
C THR A 90 10.72 1.76 -2.86
N LYS A 91 10.32 1.62 -4.13
CA LYS A 91 10.57 2.61 -5.18
C LYS A 91 9.25 3.14 -5.72
N THR A 92 9.01 4.44 -5.56
CA THR A 92 7.78 5.10 -6.03
C THR A 92 8.09 6.17 -7.07
N GLY A 93 7.35 6.14 -8.19
CA GLY A 93 7.31 7.17 -9.22
C GLY A 93 5.92 7.78 -9.32
N ASN A 94 5.84 9.11 -9.43
CA ASN A 94 4.60 9.83 -9.64
C ASN A 94 4.60 10.46 -11.03
N TYR A 95 3.48 10.33 -11.73
CA TYR A 95 3.27 10.83 -13.08
C TYR A 95 2.00 11.69 -13.09
N ASP A 96 2.17 12.98 -13.39
CA ASP A 96 1.06 13.91 -13.53
C ASP A 96 0.77 14.18 -15.01
N SER A 97 -0.51 14.06 -15.40
CA SER A 97 -0.94 14.47 -16.74
C SER A 97 -1.24 15.96 -16.76
N GLY A 98 -0.25 16.78 -17.13
CA GLY A 98 -0.38 18.24 -17.22
C GLY A 98 -1.53 18.72 -18.11
N LEU A 99 -1.89 17.94 -19.14
CA LEU A 99 -3.04 18.23 -20.00
C LEU A 99 -4.37 18.10 -19.25
N SER A 100 -4.51 17.07 -18.41
CA SER A 100 -5.73 16.89 -17.60
C SER A 100 -5.88 17.97 -16.53
N GLY A 101 -4.78 18.43 -15.93
CA GLY A 101 -4.79 19.58 -15.02
C GLY A 101 -5.21 20.89 -15.70
N LEU A 102 -4.74 21.13 -16.93
CA LEU A 102 -5.18 22.29 -17.71
C LEU A 102 -6.68 22.24 -18.03
N MET A 103 -7.19 21.08 -18.47
CA MET A 103 -8.61 20.89 -18.75
C MET A 103 -9.47 21.03 -17.49
N PHE A 104 -9.00 20.54 -16.34
CA PHE A 104 -9.65 20.75 -15.05
C PHE A 104 -9.81 22.25 -14.76
N LEU A 105 -8.76 23.05 -14.95
CA LEU A 105 -8.83 24.50 -14.74
C LEU A 105 -9.77 25.19 -15.73
N LEU A 106 -9.70 24.84 -17.02
CA LEU A 106 -10.53 25.42 -18.09
C LEU A 106 -12.02 25.09 -17.91
N THR A 107 -12.33 23.91 -17.40
CA THR A 107 -13.71 23.45 -17.17
C THR A 107 -14.19 23.69 -15.75
N LEU A 108 -13.44 24.47 -14.96
CA LEU A 108 -13.76 24.80 -13.57
C LEU A 108 -14.05 23.54 -12.72
N GLY A 109 -13.22 22.51 -12.83
CA GLY A 109 -13.30 21.31 -12.00
C GLY A 109 -14.32 20.26 -12.43
N VAL A 110 -15.04 20.49 -13.53
CA VAL A 110 -15.93 19.47 -14.13
C VAL A 110 -15.11 18.36 -14.77
N PHE A 111 -14.11 18.70 -15.58
CA PHE A 111 -13.20 17.70 -16.14
C PHE A 111 -12.22 17.22 -15.06
N PRO A 112 -12.07 15.91 -14.85
CA PRO A 112 -11.18 15.39 -13.81
C PRO A 112 -9.70 15.64 -14.12
N TRP A 113 -8.95 16.06 -13.10
CA TRP A 113 -7.49 15.99 -13.12
C TRP A 113 -7.05 14.62 -12.61
N PHE A 114 -6.20 13.95 -13.40
CA PHE A 114 -5.64 12.66 -13.06
C PHE A 114 -4.17 12.76 -12.66
N THR A 115 -3.85 12.15 -11.53
CA THR A 115 -2.49 11.81 -11.14
C THR A 115 -2.38 10.29 -11.06
N GLU A 116 -1.24 9.75 -11.46
CA GLU A 116 -0.92 8.34 -11.36
C GLU A 116 0.36 8.17 -10.55
N SER A 117 0.38 7.13 -9.72
CA SER A 117 1.53 6.71 -8.94
C SER A 117 1.80 5.24 -9.24
N GLN A 118 3.06 4.91 -9.43
CA GLN A 118 3.52 3.53 -9.60
C GLN A 118 4.55 3.28 -8.51
N SER A 119 4.26 2.33 -7.63
CA SER A 119 5.13 1.94 -6.53
C SER A 119 5.48 0.48 -6.65
N ASN A 120 6.75 0.15 -6.57
CA ASN A 120 7.22 -1.23 -6.43
C ASN A 120 7.67 -1.42 -4.99
N VAL A 121 6.99 -2.31 -4.27
CA VAL A 121 7.36 -2.67 -2.91
C VAL A 121 7.94 -4.08 -2.93
N THR A 122 9.15 -4.25 -2.40
CA THR A 122 9.81 -5.54 -2.33
C THR A 122 9.94 -5.96 -0.88
N PHE A 123 9.45 -7.17 -0.57
CA PHE A 123 9.67 -7.86 0.70
C PHE A 123 10.72 -8.95 0.51
N THR A 124 11.80 -8.89 1.28
CA THR A 124 12.90 -9.84 1.25
C THR A 124 12.94 -10.61 2.55
N LEU A 125 12.72 -11.92 2.47
CA LEU A 125 12.95 -12.86 3.57
C LEU A 125 14.41 -13.30 3.54
N MET A 126 15.13 -13.05 4.62
CA MET A 126 16.56 -13.33 4.72
C MET A 126 16.88 -14.03 6.04
N ASP A 127 17.77 -15.00 5.99
CA ASP A 127 18.40 -15.56 7.18
C ASP A 127 19.42 -14.57 7.77
N ARG A 128 19.30 -14.26 9.05
CA ARG A 128 20.18 -13.31 9.75
C ARG A 128 21.57 -13.87 10.01
N GLU A 129 21.72 -15.17 10.22
CA GLU A 129 23.03 -15.80 10.47
C GLU A 129 23.84 -15.91 9.18
N ASP A 130 23.24 -16.51 8.15
CA ASP A 130 23.92 -16.79 6.89
C ASP A 130 23.88 -15.61 5.91
N LYS A 131 23.12 -14.54 6.24
CA LYS A 131 22.79 -13.41 5.34
C LYS A 131 22.27 -13.85 3.98
N LYS A 132 21.67 -15.05 3.92
CA LYS A 132 21.20 -15.66 2.69
C LYS A 132 19.75 -15.26 2.45
N ILE A 133 19.48 -14.72 1.27
CA ILE A 133 18.11 -14.45 0.83
C ILE A 133 17.39 -15.79 0.63
N ILE A 134 16.27 -15.94 1.32
CA ILE A 134 15.39 -17.10 1.23
C ILE A 134 14.43 -16.88 0.05
N ARG A 135 13.72 -15.75 0.05
CA ARG A 135 12.76 -15.36 -0.99
C ARG A 135 12.60 -13.85 -1.06
N ASP A 136 12.32 -13.36 -2.27
CA ASP A 136 11.94 -11.98 -2.55
C ASP A 136 10.55 -11.95 -3.18
N TYR A 137 9.69 -11.06 -2.69
CA TYR A 137 8.34 -10.82 -3.20
C TYR A 137 8.23 -9.36 -3.63
N THR A 138 7.92 -9.12 -4.90
CA THR A 138 7.83 -7.75 -5.43
C THR A 138 6.42 -7.46 -5.93
N PHE A 139 5.83 -6.42 -5.36
CA PHE A 139 4.46 -6.01 -5.61
C PHE A 139 4.42 -4.65 -6.33
N PRO A 140 4.07 -4.64 -7.62
CA PRO A 140 3.77 -3.40 -8.34
C PRO A 140 2.36 -2.92 -7.97
N ILE A 141 2.30 -1.77 -7.33
CA ILE A 141 1.07 -1.09 -6.92
C ILE A 141 0.87 0.15 -7.79
N GLN A 142 -0.29 0.24 -8.40
CA GLN A 142 -0.72 1.39 -9.19
C GLN A 142 -1.78 2.16 -8.40
N GLY A 143 -1.51 3.43 -8.13
CA GLY A 143 -2.46 4.33 -7.47
C GLY A 143 -2.90 5.43 -8.43
N ARG A 144 -4.19 5.59 -8.65
CA ARG A 144 -4.77 6.66 -9.46
C ARG A 144 -5.55 7.62 -8.57
N LYS A 145 -5.25 8.92 -8.69
CA LYS A 145 -6.00 9.99 -8.03
C LYS A 145 -6.82 10.72 -9.06
N ILE A 146 -8.08 10.90 -8.73
CA ILE A 146 -9.05 11.63 -9.53
C ILE A 146 -9.49 12.82 -8.70
N VAL A 147 -9.21 14.01 -9.20
CA VAL A 147 -9.65 15.27 -8.59
C VAL A 147 -10.71 15.88 -9.48
N SER A 148 -11.94 15.97 -8.97
CA SER A 148 -13.07 16.56 -9.68
C SER A 148 -14.10 17.07 -8.68
N TRP A 149 -14.97 17.98 -9.10
CA TRP A 149 -16.16 18.32 -8.32
C TRP A 149 -17.23 17.22 -8.43
N LEU A 150 -17.25 16.46 -9.52
CA LEU A 150 -18.20 15.37 -9.71
C LEU A 150 -17.91 14.15 -8.83
N THR A 151 -16.70 14.04 -8.26
CA THR A 151 -16.33 12.96 -7.35
C THR A 151 -16.78 13.20 -5.90
N ILE A 152 -17.29 14.39 -5.56
CA ILE A 152 -17.73 14.75 -4.20
C ILE A 152 -18.83 13.78 -3.66
N PRO A 153 -19.90 13.45 -4.41
CA PRO A 153 -20.91 12.50 -3.93
C PRO A 153 -20.34 11.09 -3.75
N PHE A 154 -19.38 10.71 -4.60
CA PHE A 154 -18.78 9.38 -4.60
C PHE A 154 -17.71 9.20 -3.52
N TYR A 155 -17.10 10.28 -3.05
CA TYR A 155 -16.11 10.28 -1.98
C TYR A 155 -16.62 9.65 -0.69
N ILE A 156 -17.90 9.86 -0.35
CA ILE A 156 -18.52 9.30 0.86
C ILE A 156 -18.96 7.85 0.65
N VAL A 157 -19.41 7.53 -0.57
CA VAL A 157 -20.13 6.29 -0.86
C VAL A 157 -19.17 5.17 -1.27
N LEU A 158 -18.25 5.43 -2.20
CA LEU A 158 -17.41 4.39 -2.79
C LEU A 158 -16.45 3.70 -1.81
N PRO A 159 -15.83 4.37 -0.81
CA PRO A 159 -15.01 3.68 0.18
C PRO A 159 -15.79 2.68 1.05
N ILE A 160 -17.12 2.80 1.12
CA ILE A 160 -17.99 1.85 1.84
C ILE A 160 -18.20 0.57 1.01
N PHE A 161 -18.17 0.66 -0.32
CA PHE A 161 -18.49 -0.44 -1.22
C PHE A 161 -17.27 -1.07 -1.90
N SER A 162 -16.07 -0.51 -1.71
CA SER A 162 -14.87 -0.99 -2.38
C SER A 162 -13.65 -0.96 -1.47
N ASP A 163 -13.04 -2.14 -1.28
CA ASP A 163 -11.80 -2.33 -0.52
C ASP A 163 -10.55 -1.84 -1.27
N SER A 164 -10.69 -1.27 -2.47
CA SER A 164 -9.59 -0.71 -3.28
C SER A 164 -9.62 0.82 -3.38
N MET A 165 -10.62 1.45 -2.74
CA MET A 165 -10.87 2.87 -2.86
C MET A 165 -10.71 3.55 -1.50
N ASP A 166 -10.01 4.69 -1.49
CA ASP A 166 -9.84 5.50 -0.30
C ASP A 166 -10.16 6.97 -0.60
N GLY A 167 -10.79 7.62 0.37
CA GLY A 167 -11.06 9.04 0.36
C GLY A 167 -9.99 9.79 1.15
N GLY A 168 -8.99 10.38 0.51
CA GLY A 168 -7.93 11.12 1.21
C GLY A 168 -7.31 12.24 0.39
N THR A 169 -6.67 13.21 1.03
CA THR A 169 -6.06 14.36 0.35
C THR A 169 -4.69 14.06 -0.27
N ASN A 170 -3.99 13.04 0.24
CA ASN A 170 -2.65 12.67 -0.20
C ASN A 170 -2.50 11.15 -0.37
N TYR A 171 -1.72 10.73 -1.36
CA TYR A 171 -1.35 9.32 -1.57
C TYR A 171 -0.57 8.76 -0.39
N ASP A 172 0.18 9.61 0.30
CA ASP A 172 1.10 9.21 1.38
C ASP A 172 0.40 8.74 2.68
N VAL A 173 -0.93 8.70 2.72
CA VAL A 173 -1.72 8.37 3.94
C VAL A 173 -2.86 7.35 3.71
N SER A 174 -2.85 6.60 2.61
CA SER A 174 -3.89 5.59 2.34
C SER A 174 -3.68 4.30 3.14
N ASN A 175 -4.60 3.99 4.05
CA ASN A 175 -4.58 2.73 4.80
C ASN A 175 -5.00 1.54 3.93
N VAL A 176 -5.86 1.79 2.94
CA VAL A 176 -6.42 0.76 2.06
C VAL A 176 -5.31 0.09 1.25
N SER A 177 -4.41 0.87 0.65
CA SER A 177 -3.31 0.32 -0.15
C SER A 177 -2.27 -0.41 0.68
N LEU A 178 -2.06 -0.01 1.95
CA LEU A 178 -1.16 -0.72 2.86
C LEU A 178 -1.75 -2.09 3.24
N ARG A 179 -3.04 -2.14 3.56
CA ARG A 179 -3.76 -3.39 3.84
C ARG A 179 -3.71 -4.33 2.63
N LEU A 180 -4.04 -3.83 1.44
CA LEU A 180 -4.00 -4.62 0.20
C LEU A 180 -2.61 -5.22 -0.06
N LEU A 181 -1.55 -4.45 0.19
CA LEU A 181 -0.17 -4.91 0.04
C LEU A 181 0.17 -6.05 1.02
N VAL A 182 -0.19 -5.90 2.30
CA VAL A 182 0.07 -6.92 3.32
C VAL A 182 -0.71 -8.19 3.01
N GLU A 183 -1.98 -8.07 2.61
CA GLU A 183 -2.81 -9.21 2.21
C GLU A 183 -2.24 -9.93 0.98
N ALA A 184 -1.73 -9.19 -0.02
CA ALA A 184 -1.09 -9.76 -1.19
C ALA A 184 0.20 -10.52 -0.83
N PHE A 185 1.04 -9.92 0.03
CA PHE A 185 2.24 -10.57 0.54
C PHE A 185 1.92 -11.86 1.31
N GLU A 186 0.93 -11.82 2.20
CA GLU A 186 0.49 -13.00 2.94
C GLU A 186 0.00 -14.11 2.01
N ALA A 187 -0.80 -13.76 1.00
CA ALA A 187 -1.35 -14.72 0.05
C ALA A 187 -0.26 -15.38 -0.80
N GLU A 188 0.72 -14.63 -1.31
CA GLU A 188 1.84 -15.20 -2.06
C GLU A 188 2.74 -16.08 -1.18
N LEU A 189 3.03 -15.65 0.05
CA LEU A 189 3.82 -16.45 0.98
C LEU A 189 3.13 -17.77 1.34
N VAL A 190 1.81 -17.73 1.59
CA VAL A 190 1.00 -18.93 1.86
C VAL A 190 1.01 -19.87 0.67
N LYS A 191 0.82 -19.33 -0.54
CA LYS A 191 0.90 -20.12 -1.77
C LYS A 191 2.25 -20.82 -1.89
N ASP A 192 3.34 -20.11 -1.71
CA ASP A 192 4.69 -20.69 -1.75
C ASP A 192 4.91 -21.74 -0.66
N CYS A 193 4.35 -21.55 0.54
CA CYS A 193 4.42 -22.53 1.63
C CYS A 193 3.62 -23.81 1.35
N ILE A 194 2.53 -23.72 0.58
CA ILE A 194 1.75 -24.88 0.15
C ILE A 194 2.47 -25.64 -0.97
N GLU A 195 3.04 -24.89 -1.92
CA GLU A 195 3.80 -25.47 -3.03
C GLU A 195 5.13 -26.08 -2.57
N ASP A 196 5.78 -25.50 -1.55
CA ASP A 196 7.01 -26.00 -0.93
C ASP A 196 6.88 -26.10 0.60
N PRO A 197 6.45 -27.26 1.13
CA PRO A 197 6.35 -27.47 2.58
C PRO A 197 7.69 -27.31 3.34
N LYS A 198 8.83 -27.50 2.67
CA LYS A 198 10.15 -27.30 3.30
C LYS A 198 10.43 -25.82 3.57
N LEU A 199 9.87 -24.93 2.74
CA LEU A 199 9.95 -23.49 2.98
C LEU A 199 9.24 -23.15 4.30
N LEU A 200 8.02 -23.64 4.51
CA LEU A 200 7.27 -23.41 5.74
C LEU A 200 8.02 -23.92 6.98
N GLU A 201 8.57 -25.14 6.90
CA GLU A 201 9.36 -25.71 7.99
C GLU A 201 10.61 -24.87 8.29
N THR A 202 11.33 -24.42 7.24
CA THR A 202 12.49 -23.54 7.38
C THR A 202 12.11 -22.22 8.05
N LEU A 203 11.01 -21.60 7.62
CA LEU A 203 10.54 -20.33 8.16
C LEU A 203 10.09 -20.47 9.63
N ARG A 204 9.44 -21.57 10.00
CA ARG A 204 9.03 -21.82 11.39
C ARG A 204 10.23 -22.12 12.29
N ASN A 205 11.15 -22.99 11.86
CA ASN A 205 12.33 -23.36 12.63
C ASN A 205 13.21 -22.14 12.89
N LYS A 206 13.62 -21.43 11.82
CA LYS A 206 14.46 -20.23 11.95
C LYS A 206 13.74 -19.07 12.66
N GLY A 207 12.42 -18.97 12.52
CA GLY A 207 11.64 -17.95 13.21
C GLY A 207 11.58 -18.15 14.73
N ASN A 208 11.52 -19.40 15.18
CA ASN A 208 11.47 -19.75 16.60
C ASN A 208 12.84 -19.78 17.27
N GLU A 209 13.92 -19.90 16.50
CA GLU A 209 15.28 -19.75 17.00
C GLU A 209 15.55 -18.30 17.41
N SER A 210 16.15 -18.14 18.59
CA SER A 210 16.61 -16.83 19.07
C SER A 210 17.99 -16.51 18.53
N PHE A 211 18.15 -15.31 18.00
CA PHE A 211 19.43 -14.67 17.72
C PHE A 211 19.86 -13.92 18.99
N GLU A 212 20.99 -14.33 19.58
CA GLU A 212 21.63 -13.68 20.75
C GLU A 212 22.38 -12.40 20.36
#